data_AF-A0A963ASF0-F1
#
_entry.id   AF-A0A963ASF0-F1
#
_cell.length_a   1.000
_cell.length_b   1.000
_cell.length_c   1.000
_cell.angle_alpha   90.00
_cell.angle_beta   90.00
_cell.angle_gamma   90.00
#
_symmetry.space_group_name_H-M   'P 1'
#
loop_
_entity.id
_entity.type
_entity.pdbx_description
1 polymer ?
#
loop_
_entity_poly.entity_id
_entity_poly.type
_entity_poly.pdbx_seq_one_letter_code
_entity_poly.pdbx_strand_id
1 'polypeptide(L)'
;RCFYTGKIITEENCYLDHVISQSTGGNNSYKNIVASSYDANSLKNDMSVEDFMRALYKEDLLSIAEFNALKQKLVKLQNGELVPNEATVRQAISS
;
A
#
# COMPACT_ATOMS: atom_id res chain seq x y z
N ARG A 1 7.12 -5.51 -4.12
CA ARG A 1 6.85 -5.92 -2.72
C ARG A 1 5.57 -5.25 -2.26
N CYS A 2 4.74 -5.93 -1.47
CA CYS A 2 3.50 -5.39 -0.92
C CYS A 2 3.79 -4.19 -0.03
N PHE A 3 3.02 -3.11 -0.18
CA PHE A 3 3.18 -1.90 0.59
C PHE A 3 2.93 -2.12 2.07
N TYR A 4 1.89 -2.87 2.43
CA TYR A 4 1.44 -3.09 3.81
C TYR A 4 2.27 -4.12 4.57
N THR A 5 2.74 -5.18 3.91
CA THR A 5 3.38 -6.31 4.59
C THR A 5 4.86 -6.47 4.28
N GLY A 6 5.39 -5.73 3.29
CA GLY A 6 6.79 -5.87 2.84
C GLY A 6 7.11 -7.19 2.12
N LYS A 7 6.18 -8.16 2.13
CA LYS A 7 6.29 -9.45 1.44
C LYS A 7 6.45 -9.26 -0.06
N ILE A 8 7.09 -10.24 -0.70
CA ILE A 8 7.24 -10.27 -2.17
C ILE A 8 5.84 -10.42 -2.79
N ILE A 9 5.60 -9.70 -3.88
CA ILE A 9 4.40 -9.85 -4.72
C ILE A 9 4.87 -10.28 -6.11
N THR A 10 4.08 -11.10 -6.76
CA THR A 10 4.24 -11.58 -8.14
C THR A 10 3.22 -10.88 -9.04
N GLU A 11 3.30 -11.11 -10.34
CA GLU A 11 2.34 -10.53 -11.29
C GLU A 11 0.90 -11.00 -11.00
N GLU A 12 0.74 -12.26 -10.58
CA GLU A 12 -0.56 -12.88 -10.34
C GLU A 12 -1.23 -12.43 -9.04
N ASN A 13 -0.47 -11.88 -8.09
CA ASN A 13 -0.99 -11.45 -6.79
C ASN A 13 -0.80 -9.96 -6.50
N CYS A 14 -0.31 -9.19 -7.47
CA CYS A 14 -0.12 -7.75 -7.33
C CYS A 14 -1.41 -6.98 -7.67
N TYR A 15 -1.88 -6.18 -6.72
CA TYR A 15 -3.04 -5.33 -6.87
C TYR A 15 -2.67 -3.87 -6.58
N LEU A 16 -3.41 -2.94 -7.18
CA LEU A 16 -3.41 -1.55 -6.74
C LEU A 16 -4.52 -1.37 -5.71
N ASP A 17 -4.17 -0.84 -4.55
CA ASP A 17 -5.13 -0.49 -3.50
C ASP A 17 -5.10 1.01 -3.21
N HIS A 18 -6.27 1.53 -2.86
CA HIS A 18 -6.45 2.86 -2.31
C HIS A 18 -6.21 2.83 -0.80
N VAL A 19 -5.20 3.57 -0.34
CA VAL A 19 -4.89 3.71 1.09
C VAL A 19 -6.09 4.29 1.85
N ILE A 20 -6.71 5.33 1.31
CA ILE A 20 -8.02 5.85 1.70
C ILE A 20 -9.00 5.38 0.62
N SER A 21 -10.00 4.58 1.01
CA SER A 21 -11.00 4.06 0.08
C SER A 21 -11.75 5.17 -0.66
N GLN A 22 -12.12 4.95 -1.92
CA GLN A 22 -12.88 5.93 -2.69
C GLN A 22 -14.24 6.24 -2.06
N SER A 23 -14.89 5.23 -1.46
CA SER A 23 -16.17 5.37 -0.75
C SER A 23 -16.11 6.35 0.43
N THR A 24 -14.91 6.58 0.98
CA THR A 24 -14.67 7.49 2.12
C THR A 24 -13.92 8.77 1.71
N GLY A 25 -13.85 9.07 0.42
CA GLY A 25 -13.25 10.31 -0.11
C GLY A 25 -11.82 10.18 -0.61
N GLY A 26 -11.30 8.96 -0.74
CA GLY A 26 -10.05 8.68 -1.41
C GLY A 26 -10.05 9.08 -2.89
N ASN A 27 -8.87 9.37 -3.43
CA ASN A 27 -8.69 9.75 -4.83
C ASN A 27 -7.67 8.87 -5.56
N ASN A 28 -7.56 9.05 -6.88
CA ASN A 28 -6.65 8.27 -7.73
C ASN A 28 -5.23 8.87 -7.82
N SER A 29 -4.87 9.75 -6.89
CA SER A 29 -3.51 10.31 -6.84
C SER A 29 -2.50 9.23 -6.46
N TYR A 30 -1.27 9.32 -6.98
CA TYR A 30 -0.16 8.49 -6.53
C TYR A 30 0.13 8.62 -5.03
N LYS A 31 -0.38 9.68 -4.39
CA LYS A 31 -0.34 9.89 -2.93
C LYS A 31 -1.30 9.00 -2.15
N ASN A 32 -2.16 8.25 -2.84
CA ASN A 32 -3.19 7.38 -2.25
C ASN A 32 -3.21 5.97 -2.85
N ILE A 33 -2.43 5.71 -3.91
CA ILE A 33 -2.38 4.40 -4.57
C ILE A 33 -1.10 3.67 -4.20
N VAL A 34 -1.22 2.39 -3.83
CA VAL A 34 -0.08 1.53 -3.50
C VAL A 34 -0.20 0.16 -4.15
N ALA A 35 0.95 -0.49 -4.38
CA ALA A 35 0.97 -1.89 -4.75
C ALA A 35 0.79 -2.77 -3.49
N SER A 36 -0.21 -3.63 -3.47
CA SER A 36 -0.52 -4.57 -2.40
C SER A 36 -0.53 -6.01 -2.94
N SER A 37 -0.44 -6.98 -2.03
CA SER A 37 -0.79 -8.37 -2.37
C SER A 37 -2.31 -8.52 -2.32
N TYR A 38 -2.87 -9.45 -3.10
CA TYR A 38 -4.30 -9.83 -3.01
C TYR A 38 -4.75 -10.03 -1.56
N ASP A 39 -4.04 -10.87 -0.80
CA ASP A 39 -4.40 -11.18 0.59
C ASP A 39 -4.43 -9.94 1.49
N ALA A 40 -3.47 -9.01 1.31
CA ALA A 40 -3.41 -7.80 2.13
C ALA A 40 -4.52 -6.82 1.74
N ASN A 41 -4.81 -6.72 0.44
CA ASN A 41 -5.91 -5.92 -0.08
C ASN A 41 -7.26 -6.42 0.46
N SER A 42 -7.52 -7.73 0.32
CA SER A 42 -8.73 -8.38 0.81
C SER A 42 -8.87 -8.31 2.34
N LEU A 43 -7.76 -8.43 3.07
CA LEU A 43 -7.78 -8.33 4.52
C LEU A 43 -8.02 -6.89 4.99
N LYS A 44 -7.44 -5.88 4.31
CA LYS A 44 -7.70 -4.46 4.62
C LYS A 44 -9.17 -4.13 4.42
N ASN A 45 -9.73 -4.52 3.27
CA ASN A 45 -11.12 -4.23 2.92
C ASN A 45 -11.43 -2.73 3.12
N ASP A 46 -12.54 -2.39 3.78
CA ASP A 46 -12.95 -1.03 4.12
C ASP A 46 -12.28 -0.45 5.39
N MET A 47 -11.34 -1.17 6.02
CA MET A 47 -10.63 -0.62 7.18
C MET A 47 -9.77 0.59 6.78
N SER A 48 -9.67 1.54 7.70
CA SER A 48 -8.66 2.59 7.59
C SER A 48 -7.26 1.94 7.54
N VAL A 49 -6.32 2.59 6.86
CA VAL A 49 -4.96 2.08 6.80
C VAL A 49 -4.35 2.02 8.21
N GLU A 50 -4.68 2.95 9.09
CA GLU A 50 -4.22 2.99 10.47
C GLU A 50 -4.72 1.79 11.28
N ASP A 51 -6.00 1.44 11.16
CA ASP A 51 -6.59 0.28 11.84
C ASP A 51 -6.03 -1.02 11.26
N PHE A 52 -5.89 -1.09 9.93
CA PHE A 52 -5.31 -2.25 9.27
C PHE A 52 -3.87 -2.49 9.71
N MET A 53 -3.05 -1.44 9.80
CA MET A 53 -1.69 -1.55 10.32
C MET A 53 -1.65 -2.06 11.75
N ARG A 54 -2.57 -1.60 12.61
CA ARG A 54 -2.68 -2.09 14.00
C ARG A 54 -3.09 -3.55 14.03
N ALA A 55 -4.00 -3.97 13.16
CA ALA A 55 -4.42 -5.38 13.04
C ALA A 55 -3.22 -6.26 12.61
N LEU A 56 -2.48 -5.86 11.58
CA LEU A 56 -1.28 -6.59 11.13
C LEU A 56 -0.23 -6.74 12.24
N TYR A 57 0.01 -5.70 13.04
CA TYR A 57 0.91 -5.78 14.18
C TYR A 57 0.37 -6.71 15.29
N LYS A 58 -0.93 -6.61 15.60
CA LYS A 58 -1.57 -7.44 16.63
C LYS A 58 -1.56 -8.93 16.29
N GLU A 59 -1.67 -9.27 15.01
CA GLU A 59 -1.64 -10.65 14.49
C GLU A 59 -0.21 -11.15 14.20
N ASP A 60 0.82 -10.46 14.70
CA ASP A 60 2.24 -10.77 14.50
C ASP A 60 2.68 -10.86 13.02
N LEU A 61 1.91 -10.25 12.11
CA LEU A 61 2.23 -10.17 10.68
C LEU A 61 3.22 -9.03 10.38
N LEU A 62 3.38 -8.10 11.32
CA LEU A 62 4.42 -7.07 11.32
C LEU A 62 5.12 -7.09 12.67
N SER A 63 6.45 -7.07 12.66
CA SER A 63 7.25 -6.70 13.83
C SER A 63 7.08 -5.22 14.16
N ILE A 64 7.50 -4.82 15.37
CA ILE A 64 7.49 -3.40 15.79
C ILE A 64 8.33 -2.52 14.85
N ALA A 65 9.44 -3.05 14.33
CA ALA A 65 10.31 -2.34 13.40
C ALA A 65 9.60 -2.13 12.04
N GLU A 66 8.95 -3.16 11.52
CA GLU A 66 8.20 -3.07 10.26
C GLU A 66 6.98 -2.17 10.38
N PHE A 67 6.26 -2.24 11.50
CA PHE A 67 5.13 -1.35 11.79
C PHE A 67 5.56 0.13 11.81
N ASN A 68 6.67 0.45 12.46
CA ASN A 68 7.22 1.81 12.49
C ASN A 68 7.72 2.27 11.11
N ALA A 69 8.37 1.38 10.36
CA ALA A 69 8.79 1.67 8.99
C ALA A 69 7.59 1.94 8.08
N LEU A 70 6.52 1.15 8.21
CA LEU A 70 5.29 1.33 7.45
C LEU A 70 4.61 2.67 7.80
N LYS A 71 4.57 3.07 9.08
CA LYS A 71 4.07 4.39 9.48
C LYS A 71 4.83 5.53 8.79
N GLN A 72 6.15 5.48 8.81
CA GLN A 72 6.96 6.50 8.14
C GLN A 72 6.73 6.50 6.63
N LYS A 73 6.61 5.31 6.02
CA LYS A 73 6.34 5.16 4.59
C LYS A 73 4.97 5.71 4.20
N LEU A 74 3.95 5.51 5.03
CA LEU A 74 2.61 6.06 4.83
C LEU A 74 2.62 7.58 4.83
N VAL A 75 3.30 8.21 5.80
CA VAL A 75 3.46 9.67 5.85
C VAL A 75 4.13 10.20 4.56
N LYS A 76 5.22 9.55 4.13
CA LYS A 76 5.91 9.92 2.88
C LYS A 76 5.00 9.79 1.66
N LEU A 77 4.18 8.74 1.59
CA LEU A 77 3.22 8.56 0.51
C LEU A 77 2.22 9.73 0.46
N GLN A 78 1.58 10.01 1.59
CA GLN A 78 0.53 11.04 1.69
C GLN A 78 1.07 12.45 1.45
N ASN A 79 2.31 12.73 1.86
CA ASN A 79 3.01 13.96 1.53
C ASN A 79 3.41 14.07 0.05
N GLY A 80 3.37 12.95 -0.69
CA GLY A 80 3.77 12.89 -2.09
C GLY A 80 5.28 12.79 -2.31
N GLU A 81 6.02 12.36 -1.30
CA GLU A 81 7.48 12.15 -1.35
C GLU A 81 7.83 10.81 -2.03
N LEU A 82 6.88 9.87 -2.10
CA LEU A 82 7.02 8.62 -2.85
C LEU A 82 6.54 8.79 -4.29
N VAL A 83 7.34 9.46 -5.12
CA VAL A 83 7.01 9.74 -6.52
C VAL A 83 7.30 8.51 -7.39
N PRO A 84 6.32 7.99 -8.16
CA PRO A 84 6.55 6.92 -9.12
C PRO A 84 7.54 7.35 -10.21
N ASN A 85 8.37 6.41 -10.68
CA ASN A 85 9.20 6.68 -11.85
C ASN A 85 8.33 6.65 -13.12
N GLU A 86 8.02 7.83 -13.64
CA GLU A 86 7.17 7.99 -14.82
C GLU A 86 7.70 7.24 -16.05
N ALA A 87 9.02 7.25 -16.28
CA ALA A 87 9.61 6.56 -17.42
C ALA A 87 9.40 5.05 -17.34
N THR A 88 9.56 4.46 -16.14
CA THR A 88 9.29 3.03 -15.91
C THR A 88 7.82 2.69 -16.12
N VAL A 89 6.90 3.54 -15.61
CA VAL A 89 5.46 3.32 -15.79
C VAL A 89 5.07 3.39 -17.26
N ARG A 90 5.58 4.38 -18.00
CA ARG A 90 5.32 4.53 -19.44
C ARG A 90 5.82 3.34 -20.26
N GLN A 91 6.97 2.79 -19.90
CA GLN A 91 7.50 1.60 -20.54
C GLN A 91 6.56 0.40 -20.31
N ALA A 92 6.09 0.20 -19.08
CA ALA A 92 5.25 -0.93 -18.71
C ALA A 92 3.84 -0.91 -19.34
N ILE A 93 3.28 0.27 -19.63
CA ILE A 93 1.97 0.39 -20.29
C ILE A 93 2.04 0.32 -21.83
N SER A 94 3.25 0.38 -22.39
CA SER A 94 3.48 0.38 -23.85
C SER A 94 3.94 -0.98 -24.39
N SER A 95 4.24 -1.93 -23.49
CA SER A 95 4.59 -3.33 -23.76
C SER A 95 3.37 -4.23 -23.69
#